data_AF-A0A3D0PCR5-F1
#
_entry.id   AF-A0A3D0PCR5-F1
#
_cell.length_a   1.000
_cell.length_b   1.000
_cell.length_c   1.000
_cell.angle_alpha   90.00
_cell.angle_beta   90.00
_cell.angle_gamma   90.00
#
_symmetry.space_group_name_H-M   'P 1'
#
loop_
_entity.id
_entity.type
_entity.pdbx_description
1 polymer ?
#
loop_
_entity_poly.entity_id
_entity_poly.type
_entity_poly.pdbx_seq_one_letter_code
_entity_poly.pdbx_strand_id
1 'polypeptide(L)' 'MGFEQAQALYDIVRSDAQLTRSLFRQALQDPQGTLDQLVAIAEAKGLSVSRQEIRDYLNDSADDATRQWLIKARGGL' A
#
# COMPACT_ATOMS: atom_id res chain seq x y z
N MET A 1 -11.56 -10.16 -9.74
CA MET A 1 -12.21 -10.14 -8.42
C MET A 1 -11.12 -9.74 -7.45
N GLY A 2 -11.08 -8.60 -6.79
CA GLY A 2 -11.88 -7.38 -6.77
C GLY A 2 -11.12 -6.50 -5.79
N PHE A 3 -10.07 -5.82 -6.25
CA PHE A 3 -9.17 -5.05 -5.39
C PHE A 3 -9.81 -3.77 -4.82
N GLU A 4 -11.14 -3.70 -4.78
CA GLU A 4 -11.92 -2.52 -4.41
C GLU A 4 -11.57 -2.05 -2.99
N GLN A 5 -11.26 -2.98 -2.09
CA GLN A 5 -10.85 -2.68 -0.72
C GLN A 5 -9.41 -2.14 -0.66
N ALA A 6 -8.48 -2.73 -1.41
CA ALA A 6 -7.11 -2.24 -1.52
C ALA A 6 -7.04 -0.88 -2.22
N GLN A 7 -7.87 -0.67 -3.24
CA GLN A 7 -8.03 0.60 -3.94
C GLN A 7 -8.62 1.66 -3.02
N ALA A 8 -9.70 1.34 -2.28
CA ALA A 8 -10.29 2.27 -1.32
C ALA A 8 -9.30 2.64 -0.21
N LEU A 9 -8.55 1.67 0.32
CA LEU A 9 -7.45 1.94 1.26
C LEU A 9 -6.42 2.89 0.66
N TYR A 10 -5.99 2.63 -0.58
CA TYR A 10 -5.01 3.46 -1.26
C TYR A 10 -5.50 4.89 -1.45
N ASP A 11 -6.78 5.09 -1.82
CA ASP A 11 -7.39 6.40 -1.99
C ASP A 11 -7.45 7.20 -0.67
N ILE A 12 -7.81 6.52 0.44
CA ILE A 12 -7.80 7.09 1.79
C ILE A 12 -6.38 7.50 2.18
N VAL A 13 -5.40 6.62 2.00
CA VAL A 13 -4.01 6.89 2.34
C VAL A 13 -3.44 8.02 1.49
N ARG A 14 -3.71 8.00 0.17
CA ARG A 14 -3.30 9.03 -0.81
C ARG A 14 -3.89 10.39 -0.49
N SER A 15 -5.12 10.45 0.01
CA SER A 15 -5.75 11.70 0.44
C SER A 15 -4.98 12.38 1.58
N ASP A 16 -4.28 11.59 2.40
CA ASP A 16 -3.38 12.08 3.46
C ASP A 16 -1.91 12.03 3.02
N ALA A 17 -1.41 13.16 2.49
CA ALA A 17 -0.03 13.27 2.01
C ALA A 17 1.02 12.96 3.09
N GLN A 18 0.77 13.32 4.36
CA GLN A 18 1.68 12.98 5.47
C GLN A 18 1.70 11.48 5.78
N LEU A 19 0.53 10.83 5.75
CA LEU A 19 0.40 9.39 5.99
C LEU A 19 1.07 8.61 4.87
N THR A 20 0.75 8.95 3.62
CA THR A 20 1.38 8.40 2.42
C THR A 20 2.90 8.48 2.52
N ARG A 21 3.46 9.66 2.83
CA ARG A 21 4.92 9.85 2.85
C ARG A 21 5.62 9.16 4.01
N SER A 22 4.92 8.95 5.13
CA SER A 22 5.43 8.17 6.27
C SER A 22 5.43 6.68 5.96
N LEU A 23 4.32 6.16 5.42
CA LEU A 23 4.20 4.80 4.90
C LEU A 23 5.22 4.54 3.78
N PHE A 24 5.52 5.54 2.95
CA PHE A 24 6.54 5.47 1.90
C PHE A 24 7.94 5.29 2.44
N ARG A 25 8.32 6.11 3.42
CA ARG A 25 9.63 5.96 4.08
C ARG A 25 9.74 4.63 4.79
N GLN A 26 8.67 4.19 5.46
CA GLN A 26 8.64 2.90 6.12
C GLN A 26 8.76 1.76 5.11
N ALA A 27 8.12 1.82 3.93
CA ALA A 27 8.25 0.78 2.91
C ALA A 27 9.69 0.60 2.42
N LEU A 28 10.44 1.70 2.33
CA LEU A 28 11.85 1.71 1.91
C LEU A 28 12.77 1.07 2.97
N GLN A 29 12.42 1.17 4.25
CA GLN A 29 13.22 0.63 5.35
C GLN A 29 12.78 -0.78 5.76
N ASP A 30 11.46 -0.98 5.80
CA ASP A 30 10.77 -2.19 6.23
C ASP A 30 9.47 -2.41 5.42
N PRO A 31 9.56 -3.11 4.27
CA PRO A 31 8.41 -3.34 3.40
C PRO A 31 7.37 -4.28 4.03
N GLN A 32 7.76 -5.20 4.93
CA GLN A 32 6.81 -6.11 5.58
C GLN A 32 5.94 -5.39 6.62
N GLY A 33 6.53 -4.57 7.48
CA GLY A 33 5.81 -3.78 8.49
C GLY A 33 4.90 -2.73 7.86
N THR A 34 5.25 -2.23 6.68
CA THR A 34 4.35 -1.34 5.93
C THR A 34 3.08 -2.04 5.44
N LEU A 35 3.19 -3.28 4.96
CA LEU A 35 2.01 -4.08 4.61
C LEU A 35 1.14 -4.36 5.84
N ASP A 36 1.76 -4.64 6.99
CA ASP A 36 1.03 -4.86 8.24
C ASP A 36 0.30 -3.59 8.71
N GLN A 37 0.98 -2.44 8.64
CA GLN A 37 0.38 -1.16 8.98
C GLN A 37 -0.76 -0.78 8.02
N LEU A 38 -0.64 -1.09 6.74
CA LEU A 38 -1.73 -0.90 5.76
C LEU A 38 -2.95 -1.75 6.10
N VAL A 39 -2.75 -3.02 6.47
CA VAL A 39 -3.86 -3.89 6.93
C VAL A 39 -4.50 -3.31 8.19
N ALA A 40 -3.71 -2.87 9.17
CA ALA A 40 -4.24 -2.24 10.38
C ALA A 40 -5.04 -0.96 10.10
N ILE A 41 -4.57 -0.12 9.15
CA ILE A 41 -5.31 1.08 8.71
C ILE A 41 -6.61 0.68 8.02
N ALA A 42 -6.59 -0.35 7.18
CA ALA A 42 -7.78 -0.85 6.52
C ALA A 42 -8.81 -1.37 7.52
N GLU A 43 -8.39 -2.21 8.47
CA GLU A 43 -9.24 -2.71 9.54
C GLU A 43 -9.84 -1.56 10.37
N ALA A 44 -9.04 -0.55 10.70
CA ALA A 44 -9.51 0.65 11.40
C ALA A 44 -10.54 1.48 10.59
N LYS A 45 -10.53 1.36 9.26
CA LYS A 45 -11.48 1.98 8.34
C LYS A 45 -12.68 1.08 8.01
N GLY A 46 -12.71 -0.15 8.56
CA GLY A 46 -13.75 -1.14 8.26
C GLY A 46 -13.57 -1.87 6.93
N LEU A 47 -12.36 -1.82 6.35
CA LEU A 47 -11.99 -2.51 5.12
C LEU A 47 -11.30 -3.85 5.47
N SER A 48 -11.84 -4.96 4.98
CA SER A 48 -11.22 -6.28 5.15
C SER A 48 -10.26 -6.58 4.00
N VAL A 49 -9.05 -6.02 4.05
CA VAL A 49 -8.02 -6.28 3.04
C VAL A 49 -6.85 -7.06 3.65
N SER A 50 -6.32 -8.02 2.89
CA SER A 50 -5.16 -8.81 3.31
C SER A 50 -3.85 -8.26 2.73
N ARG A 51 -2.71 -8.57 3.37
CA ARG A 51 -1.37 -8.26 2.83
C ARG A 51 -1.18 -8.78 1.40
N GLN A 52 -1.73 -9.97 1.12
CA GLN A 52 -1.70 -10.58 -0.20
C GLN A 52 -2.47 -9.73 -1.22
N GLU A 53 -3.67 -9.28 -0.90
CA GLU A 53 -4.49 -8.45 -1.79
C GLU A 53 -3.89 -7.07 -2.04
N ILE A 54 -3.32 -6.44 -1.00
CA ILE A 54 -2.57 -5.19 -1.17
C ILE A 54 -1.42 -5.42 -2.15
N ARG A 55 -0.65 -6.50 -1.96
CA ARG A 55 0.48 -6.82 -2.82
C ARG A 55 0.04 -7.14 -4.26
N ASP A 56 -1.05 -7.86 -4.43
CA ASP A 56 -1.60 -8.23 -5.73
C ASP A 56 -2.14 -6.99 -6.46
N TYR A 57 -2.89 -6.13 -5.76
CA TYR A 57 -3.34 -4.83 -6.27
C TYR A 57 -2.18 -3.92 -6.68
N LEU A 58 -1.11 -3.86 -5.89
CA LEU A 58 0.07 -3.03 -6.22
C LEU A 58 0.88 -3.61 -7.40
N ASN A 59 0.77 -4.92 -7.66
CA ASN A 59 1.42 -5.57 -8.79
C ASN A 59 0.58 -5.46 -10.09
N ASP A 60 -0.74 -5.53 -9.95
CA ASP A 60 -1.74 -5.41 -11.01
C ASP A 60 -1.98 -3.94 -11.42
N SER A 61 -1.90 -3.00 -10.47
CA SER A 61 -2.01 -1.57 -10.74
C SER A 61 -0.99 -1.13 -11.79
N ALA A 62 -1.50 -0.75 -12.96
CA ALA A 62 -0.74 -0.17 -14.06
C ALA A 62 -0.23 1.25 -13.75
N ASP A 63 -0.68 1.85 -12.65
CA ASP A 63 -0.26 3.19 -12.24
C ASP A 63 1.18 3.14 -11.70
N ASP A 64 2.10 3.73 -12.46
CA ASP A 64 3.54 3.71 -12.17
C ASP A 64 3.85 4.25 -10.77
N ALA A 65 3.08 5.23 -10.27
CA ALA A 65 3.23 5.78 -8.93
C ALA A 65 2.88 4.77 -7.82
N THR A 66 1.80 4.02 -8.01
CA THR A 66 1.33 2.96 -7.11
C THR A 66 2.30 1.78 -7.13
N ARG A 67 2.79 1.42 -8.31
CA ARG A 67 3.75 0.32 -8.51
C ARG A 67 5.13 0.63 -7.95
N GLN A 68 5.61 1.86 -8.14
CA GLN A 68 6.91 2.31 -7.64
C GLN A 68 7.00 2.33 -6.11
N TRP A 69 5.86 2.39 -5.41
CA TRP A 69 5.87 2.38 -3.95
C TRP A 69 6.46 1.10 -3.35
N LEU A 70 6.13 -0.07 -3.90
CA LEU A 70 6.67 -1.36 -3.45
C LEU A 70 7.86 -1.85 -4.28
N ILE A 71 7.92 -1.54 -5.57
CA ILE A 71 9.01 -2.04 -6.43
C ILE A 71 10.33 -1.31 -6.12
N LYS A 72 10.30 0.00 -5.86
CA LYS A 72 11.52 0.76 -5.57
C LYS A 72 12.13 0.41 -4.20
N ALA A 73 11.32 -0.08 -3.27
CA ALA A 73 11.78 -0.63 -1.99
C ALA A 73 12.60 -1.93 -2.13
N ARG A 74 12.54 -2.61 -3.28
CA ARG A 74 13.20 -3.92 -3.50
C ARG A 74 14.54 -3.89 -4.23
N GLY A 75 15.06 -2.73 -4.61
CA GLY A 75 16.40 -2.69 -5.20
C GLY A 75 16.67 -1.39 -5.92
N GLY A 76 17.68 -0.67 -5.43
CA GLY A 76 18.40 0.29 -6.26
C GLY A 76 18.85 -0.40 -7.55
N LEU A 77 18.75 0.35 -8.65
CA LEU A 77 19.42 0.04 -9.90
C LEU A 77 20.92 -0.18 -9.68
#